data_AF-A0A4P7RTH4-F1
#
_entry.id   AF-A0A4P7RTH4-F1
#
_cell.length_a   1.000
_cell.length_b   1.000
_cell.length_c   1.000
_cell.angle_alpha   90.00
_cell.angle_beta   90.00
_cell.angle_gamma   90.00
#
_symmetry.space_group_name_H-M   'P 1'
#
loop_
_entity.id
_entity.type
_entity.pdbx_description
1 polymer ?
#
loop_
_entity_poly.entity_id
_entity_poly.type
_entity_poly.pdbx_seq_one_letter_code
_entity_poly.pdbx_strand_id
1 'polypeptide(L)'
;MEIDKWVYTIEWLVESLADQPVALIIDLGPNDYVQNEDDPDDVPCAQLQVMADDVYMVRRSRTELGHLMLADYSTASVTLDKWYLQEHFDDCTDGYMFTRDRRLAAETCATWFRDNQGAKMASELGCNYRYADELLPEYPTLF
;
A
#
# COMPACT_ATOMS: atom_id res chain seq x y z
N MET A 1 -9.02 -18.85 22.42
CA MET A 1 -8.11 -17.69 22.51
C MET A 1 -8.43 -16.85 21.30
N GLU A 2 -9.01 -15.67 21.50
CA GLU A 2 -9.32 -14.76 20.40
C GLU A 2 -7.99 -14.16 19.92
N ILE A 3 -7.58 -14.48 18.70
CA ILE A 3 -6.40 -13.86 18.09
C ILE A 3 -6.80 -12.40 17.80
N ASP A 4 -5.97 -11.46 18.23
CA ASP A 4 -6.17 -10.05 17.91
C ASP A 4 -6.24 -9.89 16.40
N LYS A 5 -7.39 -9.40 15.91
CA LYS A 5 -7.67 -9.28 14.48
C LYS A 5 -6.65 -8.39 13.77
N TRP A 6 -6.05 -7.43 14.48
CA TRP A 6 -4.99 -6.59 13.93
C TRP A 6 -3.68 -7.35 13.75
N VAL A 7 -3.36 -8.28 14.66
CA VAL A 7 -2.21 -9.17 14.49
C VAL A 7 -2.40 -10.03 13.24
N TYR A 8 -3.60 -10.58 13.04
CA TYR A 8 -3.91 -11.33 11.83
C TYR A 8 -3.71 -10.48 10.55
N THR A 9 -4.20 -9.24 10.53
CA THR A 9 -3.99 -8.32 9.40
C THR A 9 -2.52 -8.07 9.12
N ILE A 10 -1.71 -7.86 10.17
CA ILE A 10 -0.28 -7.63 10.03
C ILE A 10 0.40 -8.87 9.44
N GLU A 11 0.12 -10.07 9.97
CA GLU A 11 0.70 -11.31 9.43
C GLU A 11 0.28 -11.53 7.97
N TRP A 12 -0.99 -11.35 7.65
CA TRP A 12 -1.49 -11.46 6.29
C TRP A 12 -0.82 -10.48 5.32
N LEU A 13 -0.61 -9.22 5.72
CA LEU A 13 0.10 -8.23 4.90
C LEU A 13 1.58 -8.60 4.73
N VAL A 14 2.24 -9.06 5.80
CA VAL A 14 3.64 -9.51 5.76
C VAL A 14 3.79 -10.67 4.77
N GLU A 15 2.89 -11.64 4.81
CA GLU A 15 2.85 -12.76 3.87
C GLU A 15 2.56 -12.30 2.45
N SER A 16 1.62 -11.36 2.27
CA SER A 16 1.25 -10.80 0.96
C SER A 16 2.38 -10.03 0.27
N LEU A 17 3.36 -9.52 1.04
CA LEU A 17 4.54 -8.84 0.53
C LEU A 17 5.72 -9.78 0.23
N ALA A 18 5.61 -11.07 0.56
CA ALA A 18 6.66 -12.05 0.31
C ALA A 18 6.75 -12.40 -1.17
N ASP A 19 8.00 -12.42 -1.70
CA ASP A 19 8.32 -12.92 -3.05
C ASP A 19 7.50 -12.26 -4.19
N GLN A 20 7.14 -10.99 -4.01
CA GLN A 20 6.33 -10.23 -4.96
C GLN A 20 7.18 -9.51 -6.02
N PRO A 21 6.66 -9.34 -7.24
CA PRO A 21 7.38 -8.63 -8.30
C PRO A 21 7.48 -7.13 -8.00
N VAL A 22 8.56 -6.51 -8.47
CA VAL A 22 8.69 -5.05 -8.51
C VAL A 22 7.48 -4.44 -9.24
N ALA A 23 7.05 -3.27 -8.77
CA ALA A 23 5.89 -2.54 -9.24
C ALA A 23 4.51 -3.14 -8.86
N LEU A 24 4.46 -4.24 -8.09
CA LEU A 24 3.21 -4.62 -7.42
C LEU A 24 2.73 -3.47 -6.53
N ILE A 25 1.43 -3.17 -6.62
CA ILE A 25 0.72 -2.27 -5.73
C ILE A 25 -0.34 -3.06 -4.96
N ILE A 26 -0.39 -2.84 -3.65
CA ILE A 26 -1.46 -3.31 -2.75
C ILE A 26 -2.15 -2.08 -2.18
N ASP A 27 -3.39 -1.84 -2.61
CA ASP A 27 -4.23 -0.76 -2.09
C ASP A 27 -5.14 -1.29 -0.97
N LEU A 28 -5.18 -0.57 0.13
CA LEU A 28 -5.97 -0.86 1.32
C LEU A 28 -6.94 0.29 1.57
N GLY A 29 -8.18 -0.03 1.91
CA GLY A 29 -9.25 0.92 2.20
C GLY A 29 -10.46 0.22 2.83
N PRO A 30 -11.54 0.92 3.20
CA PRO A 30 -12.78 0.27 3.60
C PRO A 30 -13.35 -0.59 2.45
N ASN A 31 -13.83 -1.80 2.77
CA ASN A 31 -14.34 -2.74 1.76
C ASN A 31 -15.70 -2.35 1.17
N ASP A 32 -16.45 -1.50 1.85
CA ASP A 32 -17.77 -1.00 1.48
C ASP A 32 -17.72 0.43 0.92
N TYR A 33 -16.50 0.98 0.76
CA TYR A 33 -16.32 2.31 0.20
C TYR A 33 -16.83 2.38 -1.23
N VAL A 34 -17.70 3.35 -1.48
CA VAL A 34 -18.17 3.74 -2.81
C VAL A 34 -17.78 5.19 -2.99
N GLN A 35 -16.91 5.46 -3.96
CA GLN A 35 -16.45 6.80 -4.25
C GLN A 35 -17.64 7.72 -4.60
N ASN A 36 -17.72 8.86 -3.90
CA ASN A 36 -18.67 9.93 -4.20
C ASN A 36 -17.89 11.12 -4.76
N GLU A 37 -18.09 11.43 -6.05
CA GLU A 37 -17.38 12.51 -6.74
C GLU A 37 -17.77 13.92 -6.24
N ASP A 38 -18.96 14.05 -5.62
CA ASP A 38 -19.49 15.33 -5.13
C ASP A 38 -19.07 15.64 -3.69
N ASP A 39 -18.60 14.65 -2.93
CA ASP A 39 -18.11 14.78 -1.55
C ASP A 39 -17.07 13.69 -1.27
N PRO A 40 -15.77 13.95 -1.54
CA PRO A 40 -14.72 12.98 -1.24
C PRO A 40 -14.61 12.87 0.29
N ASP A 41 -15.26 11.84 0.84
CA ASP A 41 -15.20 11.51 2.26
C ASP A 41 -13.74 11.42 2.74
N ASP A 42 -13.50 11.85 3.98
CA ASP A 42 -12.25 11.62 4.73
C ASP A 42 -12.15 10.12 5.05
N VAL A 43 -11.66 9.36 4.09
CA VAL A 43 -11.55 7.91 4.13
C VAL A 43 -10.08 7.53 4.16
N PRO A 44 -9.60 6.99 5.30
CA PRO A 44 -8.22 6.57 5.37
C PRO A 44 -8.01 5.39 4.42
N CYS A 45 -7.03 5.57 3.56
CA CYS A 45 -6.49 4.58 2.64
C CYS A 45 -4.99 4.42 2.89
N ALA A 46 -4.45 3.26 2.54
CA ALA A 46 -3.00 3.04 2.54
C ALA A 46 -2.60 2.26 1.29
N GLN A 47 -1.40 2.52 0.79
CA GLN A 47 -0.86 1.84 -0.38
C GLN A 47 0.52 1.30 -0.05
N LEU A 48 0.74 0.04 -0.42
CA LEU A 48 2.06 -0.60 -0.43
C LEU A 48 2.48 -0.77 -1.87
N GLN A 49 3.72 -0.40 -2.19
CA GLN A 49 4.29 -0.62 -3.51
C GLN A 49 5.65 -1.31 -3.37
N VAL A 50 5.84 -2.39 -4.13
CA VAL A 50 7.10 -3.14 -4.17
C VAL A 50 8.07 -2.39 -5.09
N MET A 51 9.21 -2.00 -4.51
CA MET A 51 10.30 -1.30 -5.17
C MET A 51 11.44 -2.29 -5.46
N ALA A 52 12.47 -1.85 -6.18
CA ALA A 52 13.68 -2.65 -6.35
C ALA A 52 14.39 -2.93 -5.01
N ASP A 53 15.19 -4.00 -4.98
CA ASP A 53 16.03 -4.41 -3.84
C ASP A 53 15.26 -4.72 -2.54
N ASP A 54 14.11 -5.38 -2.68
CA ASP A 54 13.21 -5.82 -1.60
C ASP A 54 12.78 -4.69 -0.66
N VAL A 55 12.60 -3.50 -1.24
CA VAL A 55 12.12 -2.32 -0.53
C VAL A 55 10.63 -2.14 -0.80
N TYR A 56 9.91 -1.72 0.23
CA TYR A 56 8.49 -1.41 0.18
C TYR A 56 8.31 0.08 0.41
N MET A 57 7.62 0.73 -0.51
CA MET A 57 7.09 2.06 -0.29
C MET A 57 5.72 1.93 0.38
N VAL A 58 5.52 2.63 1.48
CA VAL A 58 4.25 2.73 2.18
C VAL A 58 3.75 4.15 2.08
N ARG A 59 2.48 4.33 1.69
CA ARG A 59 1.79 5.62 1.68
C ARG A 59 0.52 5.53 2.51
N ARG A 60 0.18 6.64 3.17
CA ARG A 60 -1.09 6.81 3.87
C ARG A 60 -1.80 8.01 3.27
N SER A 61 -3.12 7.95 3.19
CA SER A 61 -3.96 9.01 2.65
C SER A 61 -5.29 9.03 3.38
N ARG A 62 -5.96 10.18 3.35
CA ARG A 62 -7.36 10.37 3.78
C ARG A 62 -8.36 10.37 2.61
N THR A 63 -7.88 10.04 1.41
CA THR A 63 -8.73 9.82 0.23
C THR A 63 -8.21 8.59 -0.50
N GLU A 64 -9.02 8.07 -1.42
CA GLU A 64 -8.56 7.04 -2.37
C GLU A 64 -7.26 7.51 -3.04
N LEU A 65 -6.25 6.62 -3.05
CA LEU A 65 -4.95 6.88 -3.63
C LEU A 65 -4.97 6.55 -5.12
N GLY A 66 -4.49 7.49 -5.93
CA GLY A 66 -4.25 7.24 -7.35
C GLY A 66 -3.08 6.27 -7.56
N HIS A 67 -2.97 5.75 -8.79
CA HIS A 67 -1.86 4.89 -9.17
C HIS A 67 -0.62 5.73 -9.44
N LEU A 68 0.46 5.44 -8.72
CA LEU A 68 1.73 6.12 -8.95
C LEU A 68 2.38 5.61 -10.23
N MET A 69 2.53 6.51 -11.20
CA MET A 69 3.40 6.30 -12.35
C MET A 69 4.81 6.80 -12.01
N LEU A 70 5.58 5.95 -11.35
CA LEU A 70 6.98 6.27 -11.01
C LEU A 70 7.86 6.19 -12.28
N ALA A 71 8.80 7.12 -12.40
CA ALA A 71 9.76 7.14 -13.52
C ALA A 71 10.67 5.90 -13.53
N ASP A 72 11.02 5.42 -12.33
CA ASP A 72 11.67 4.14 -12.09
C ASP A 72 11.34 3.63 -10.67
N TYR A 73 11.71 2.38 -10.38
CA TYR A 73 11.52 1.73 -9.08
C TYR A 73 12.82 1.58 -8.29
N SER A 74 13.85 2.37 -8.64
CA SER A 74 15.17 2.30 -8.02
C SER A 74 15.12 2.79 -6.57
N THR A 75 15.91 2.17 -5.71
CA THR A 75 16.01 2.53 -4.28
C THR A 75 17.41 2.97 -3.88
N ALA A 76 18.29 3.22 -4.86
CA ALA A 76 19.67 3.60 -4.62
C ALA A 76 19.85 4.92 -3.84
N SER A 77 18.85 5.82 -3.89
CA SER A 77 18.89 7.16 -3.29
C SER A 77 17.91 7.37 -2.14
N VAL A 78 17.05 6.39 -1.82
CA VAL A 78 16.05 6.54 -0.77
C VAL A 78 16.65 6.32 0.62
N THR A 79 16.21 7.07 1.62
CA THR A 79 16.54 6.76 3.02
C THR A 79 15.46 5.83 3.57
N LEU A 80 15.88 4.68 4.09
CA LEU A 80 14.97 3.71 4.68
C LEU A 80 14.54 4.12 6.10
N ASP A 81 13.39 3.60 6.52
CA ASP A 81 12.81 3.70 7.86
C ASP A 81 12.65 5.15 8.35
N LYS A 82 12.48 6.07 7.40
CA LYS A 82 12.22 7.49 7.62
C LYS A 82 10.84 7.84 7.09
N TRP A 83 10.04 8.50 7.93
CA TRP A 83 8.77 9.09 7.51
C TRP A 83 9.01 10.42 6.79
N TYR A 84 8.42 10.55 5.61
CA TYR A 84 8.44 11.77 4.79
C TYR A 84 7.03 12.37 4.75
N LEU A 85 6.96 13.70 4.80
CA LEU A 85 5.72 14.45 4.63
C LEU A 85 5.47 14.75 3.14
N GLN A 86 4.22 15.12 2.83
CA GLN A 86 3.54 15.24 1.54
C GLN A 86 4.24 16.00 0.39
N GLU A 87 5.47 16.52 0.55
CA GLU A 87 6.12 17.46 -0.40
C GLU A 87 6.23 16.98 -1.87
N HIS A 88 5.90 15.71 -2.16
CA HIS A 88 6.03 15.09 -3.48
C HIS A 88 4.73 14.52 -4.09
N PHE A 89 3.59 14.58 -3.39
CA PHE A 89 2.33 14.02 -3.91
C PHE A 89 1.23 15.08 -3.95
N ASP A 90 0.63 15.25 -5.12
CA ASP A 90 -0.50 16.18 -5.34
C ASP A 90 -1.84 15.63 -4.83
N ASP A 91 -1.84 14.44 -4.21
CA ASP A 91 -3.01 13.84 -3.56
C ASP A 91 -2.99 14.09 -2.03
N CYS A 92 -4.08 13.76 -1.34
CA CYS A 92 -4.22 13.88 0.12
C CYS A 92 -3.35 12.89 0.91
N THR A 93 -2.13 12.57 0.42
CA THR A 93 -1.14 11.75 1.13
C THR A 93 -0.71 12.42 2.42
N ASP A 94 -0.95 11.75 3.55
CA ASP A 94 -0.49 12.15 4.88
C ASP A 94 1.01 11.91 5.11
N GLY A 95 1.61 11.09 4.26
CA GLY A 95 3.04 10.85 4.22
C GLY A 95 3.37 9.47 3.69
N TYR A 96 4.66 9.21 3.61
CA TYR A 96 5.18 7.97 3.05
C TYR A 96 6.51 7.57 3.67
N MET A 97 6.89 6.31 3.48
CA MET A 97 8.13 5.72 3.99
C MET A 97 8.61 4.62 3.05
N PHE A 98 9.93 4.45 2.99
CA PHE A 98 10.55 3.29 2.37
C PHE A 98 11.15 2.40 3.46
N THR A 99 10.99 1.08 3.34
CA THR A 99 11.58 0.13 4.29
C THR A 99 11.88 -1.21 3.62
N ARG A 100 12.86 -1.96 4.14
CA ARG A 100 13.03 -3.39 3.80
C ARG A 100 12.31 -4.32 4.78
N ASP A 101 11.81 -3.77 5.88
CA ASP A 101 11.10 -4.53 6.90
C ASP A 101 9.62 -4.64 6.51
N ARG A 102 9.23 -5.80 5.99
CA ARG A 102 7.83 -6.14 5.66
C ARG A 102 6.90 -5.94 6.85
N ARG A 103 7.35 -6.26 8.06
CA ARG A 103 6.53 -6.10 9.27
C ARG A 103 6.34 -4.63 9.58
N LEU A 104 7.39 -3.82 9.51
CA LEU A 104 7.26 -2.37 9.67
C LEU A 104 6.31 -1.77 8.63
N ALA A 105 6.38 -2.22 7.37
CA ALA A 105 5.46 -1.78 6.33
C ALA A 105 4.00 -2.14 6.66
N ALA A 106 3.75 -3.40 7.01
CA ALA A 106 2.42 -3.90 7.38
C ALA A 106 1.86 -3.22 8.64
N GLU A 107 2.67 -3.06 9.69
CA GLU A 107 2.30 -2.37 10.94
C GLU A 107 1.96 -0.91 10.70
N THR A 108 2.69 -0.25 9.78
CA THR A 108 2.42 1.13 9.38
C THR A 108 1.03 1.28 8.75
N CYS A 109 0.64 0.35 7.88
CA CYS A 109 -0.70 0.28 7.31
C CYS A 109 -1.75 -0.05 8.37
N ALA A 110 -1.57 -1.12 9.14
CA ALA A 110 -2.55 -1.56 10.14
C ALA A 110 -2.83 -0.48 11.20
N THR A 111 -1.77 0.19 11.68
CA THR A 111 -1.87 1.29 12.64
C THR A 111 -2.63 2.48 12.06
N TRP A 112 -2.45 2.78 10.76
CA TRP A 112 -3.20 3.84 10.09
C TRP A 112 -4.71 3.64 10.20
N PHE A 113 -5.19 2.45 9.83
CA PHE A 113 -6.61 2.12 9.88
C PHE A 113 -7.12 2.03 11.32
N ARG A 114 -6.35 1.43 12.23
CA ARG A 114 -6.71 1.34 13.65
C ARG A 114 -6.90 2.72 14.28
N ASP A 115 -6.07 3.69 13.91
CA ASP A 115 -6.04 5.01 14.55
C ASP A 115 -6.94 6.04 13.83
N ASN A 116 -7.31 5.82 12.55
CA ASN A 116 -8.04 6.81 11.72
C ASN A 116 -9.37 6.30 11.14
N GLN A 117 -9.69 5.00 11.19
CA GLN A 117 -11.05 4.54 10.92
C GLN A 117 -11.84 4.29 12.20
N GLY A 118 -13.15 4.54 12.09
CA GLY A 118 -14.17 3.85 12.88
C GLY A 118 -14.43 2.41 12.45
N ALA A 119 -13.55 1.77 11.65
CA ALA A 119 -13.63 0.35 11.31
C ALA A 119 -13.59 -0.40 12.63
N LYS A 120 -14.74 -0.99 12.96
CA LYS A 120 -14.89 -1.68 14.24
C LYS A 120 -14.06 -2.95 14.22
N MET A 121 -13.71 -3.46 13.03
CA MET A 121 -12.95 -4.70 12.85
C MET A 121 -12.12 -4.73 11.55
N ALA A 122 -10.95 -5.36 11.60
CA ALA A 122 -10.10 -5.64 10.43
C ALA A 122 -10.80 -6.37 9.26
N SER A 123 -11.92 -7.05 9.52
CA SER A 123 -12.76 -7.69 8.49
C SER A 123 -13.47 -6.70 7.56
N GLU A 124 -13.46 -5.41 7.91
CA GLU A 124 -14.00 -4.31 7.10
C GLU A 124 -12.94 -3.72 6.15
N LEU A 125 -11.69 -4.21 6.20
CA LEU A 125 -10.62 -3.79 5.31
C LEU A 125 -10.74 -4.50 3.94
N GLY A 126 -10.88 -3.70 2.89
CA GLY A 126 -10.75 -4.12 1.51
C GLY A 126 -9.30 -4.13 1.07
N CYS A 127 -8.99 -4.97 0.08
CA CYS A 127 -7.65 -5.10 -0.49
C CYS A 127 -7.73 -5.27 -2.00
N ASN A 128 -6.96 -4.48 -2.75
CA ASN A 128 -6.82 -4.60 -4.19
C ASN A 128 -5.36 -4.81 -4.56
N TYR A 129 -5.09 -5.83 -5.38
CA TYR A 129 -3.75 -6.13 -5.91
C TYR A 129 -3.68 -5.69 -7.37
N ARG A 130 -2.61 -4.97 -7.71
CA ARG A 130 -2.34 -4.55 -9.09
C ARG A 130 -0.90 -4.89 -9.44
N TYR A 131 -0.73 -5.50 -10.60
CA TYR A 131 0.56 -5.88 -11.15
C TYR A 131 0.90 -4.95 -12.30
N ALA A 132 2.20 -4.78 -12.58
CA ALA A 132 2.63 -4.00 -13.74
C ALA A 132 2.18 -4.65 -15.04
N ASP A 133 1.82 -3.81 -16.02
CA ASP A 133 1.49 -4.27 -17.37
C ASP A 133 2.76 -4.79 -18.08
N GLU A 134 2.66 -5.99 -18.63
CA GLU A 134 3.68 -6.54 -19.52
C GLU A 134 3.33 -6.23 -20.98
N LEU A 135 4.12 -5.37 -21.62
CA LEU A 135 3.91 -4.98 -23.02
C LEU A 135 4.27 -6.11 -24.02
N LEU A 136 5.11 -7.04 -23.60
CA LEU A 136 5.54 -8.19 -24.41
C LEU A 136 5.30 -9.46 -23.60
N PRO A 137 4.80 -10.55 -24.21
CA PRO A 137 4.67 -11.82 -23.53
C PRO A 137 6.05 -12.35 -23.12
N GLU A 138 6.16 -12.98 -21.95
CA GLU A 138 7.40 -13.61 -21.44
C GLU A 138 8.06 -14.56 -22.47
N TYR A 139 7.27 -15.11 -23.40
CA TYR A 139 7.71 -16.00 -24.47
C TYR A 139 7.33 -15.47 -25.86
N PRO A 140 8.20 -14.68 -26.51
CA PRO A 140 7.92 -14.10 -27.83
C PRO A 140 7.96 -15.11 -29.01
N THR A 141 8.05 -16.42 -28.76
CA THR A 141 8.22 -17.46 -29.81
C THR A 141 7.05 -18.44 -29.85
N LEU A 142 5.86 -17.91 -30.12
CA LEU A 142 4.71 -18.71 -30.56
C LEU A 142 3.99 -18.05 -31.74
N PHE A 143 4.71 -17.43 -32.69
CA PHE A 143 4.22 -17.14 -34.03
C PHE A 143 5.37 -17.18 -35.04
#